data_AF-V2WS23-F1
#
_entry.id   AF-V2WS23-F1
#
_cell.length_a   1.000
_cell.length_b   1.000
_cell.length_c   1.000
_cell.angle_alpha   90.00
_cell.angle_beta   90.00
_cell.angle_gamma   90.00
#
_symmetry.space_group_name_H-M   'P 1'
#
loop_
_entity.id
_entity.type
_entity.pdbx_description
1 polymer ?
#
loop_
_entity_poly.entity_id
_entity_poly.type
_entity_poly.pdbx_seq_one_letter_code
_entity_poly.pdbx_strand_id
1 'polypeptide(L)'
;MEDFKTSFEPLDMALEAQLKLWDLKMKERANEYTYQFSYLAKQMGYNDAAQIVAFKRGLPKSLVLKIMTQPEGAPSNIKDWMNAAILFNESFKQAQEYGKTWDKDNGRKLHQNFRKKEDFAIKQISDGD
;
A
#
# COMPACT_ATOMS: atom_id res chain seq x y z
N MET A 1 47.09 -13.60 -11.31
CA MET A 1 46.16 -12.64 -10.67
C MET A 1 44.82 -12.54 -11.42
N GLU A 2 44.61 -13.32 -12.49
CA GLU A 2 43.32 -13.39 -13.19
C GLU A 2 42.43 -14.54 -12.67
N ASP A 3 43.03 -15.46 -11.91
CA ASP A 3 42.42 -16.73 -11.46
C ASP A 3 41.45 -16.57 -10.27
N PHE A 4 41.40 -15.38 -9.65
CA PHE A 4 40.48 -15.09 -8.54
C PHE A 4 39.08 -14.66 -9.03
N LYS A 5 38.95 -14.27 -10.30
CA LYS A 5 37.66 -13.83 -10.88
C LYS A 5 36.82 -14.96 -11.47
N THR A 6 37.40 -16.14 -11.67
CA THR A 6 36.72 -17.30 -12.28
C THR A 6 36.23 -18.33 -11.28
N SER A 7 36.50 -18.14 -9.98
CA SER A 7 36.08 -19.08 -8.92
C SER A 7 34.64 -18.85 -8.43
N PHE A 8 34.02 -17.71 -8.80
CA PHE A 8 32.60 -17.44 -8.59
C PHE A 8 31.93 -17.32 -9.95
N GLU A 9 31.35 -18.42 -10.43
CA GLU A 9 30.34 -18.35 -11.47
C GLU A 9 29.23 -17.42 -10.95
N PRO A 10 28.87 -16.31 -11.64
CA PRO A 10 27.66 -15.58 -11.30
C PRO A 10 26.51 -16.48 -11.72
N LEU A 11 26.09 -17.37 -10.83
CA LEU A 11 25.11 -18.44 -11.03
C LEU A 11 23.68 -17.88 -11.15
N ASP A 12 23.57 -16.85 -11.98
CA ASP A 12 22.38 -16.15 -12.44
C ASP A 12 21.92 -15.01 -11.51
N MET A 13 22.60 -13.86 -11.60
CA MET A 13 22.19 -12.59 -10.96
C MET A 13 20.73 -12.23 -11.27
N ALA A 14 20.24 -12.61 -12.45
CA ALA A 14 18.84 -12.40 -12.82
C ALA A 14 17.92 -13.33 -12.02
N LEU A 15 18.29 -14.60 -11.80
CA LEU A 15 17.52 -15.53 -10.95
C LEU A 15 17.48 -15.05 -9.48
N GLU A 16 18.59 -14.57 -8.95
CA GLU A 16 18.63 -13.99 -7.60
C GLU A 16 17.76 -12.74 -7.50
N ALA A 17 17.80 -11.87 -8.51
CA ALA A 17 16.93 -10.68 -8.59
C ALA A 17 15.45 -11.07 -8.67
N GLN A 18 15.10 -12.12 -9.43
CA GLN A 18 13.74 -12.64 -9.53
C GLN A 18 13.23 -13.12 -8.16
N LEU A 19 14.03 -13.91 -7.44
CA LEU A 19 13.68 -14.41 -6.10
C LEU A 19 13.48 -13.25 -5.12
N LYS A 20 14.43 -12.30 -5.08
CA LYS A 20 14.34 -11.10 -4.23
C LYS A 20 13.10 -10.27 -4.55
N LEU A 21 12.75 -10.13 -5.82
CA LEU A 21 11.59 -9.36 -6.26
C LEU A 21 10.27 -10.06 -5.91
N TRP A 22 10.26 -11.39 -5.87
CA TRP A 22 9.09 -12.19 -5.47
C TRP A 22 8.77 -12.05 -3.97
N ASP A 23 9.81 -11.95 -3.15
CA ASP A 23 9.72 -11.73 -1.71
C ASP A 23 9.63 -10.24 -1.32
N LEU A 24 9.90 -9.34 -2.26
CA LEU A 24 9.87 -7.91 -2.01
C LEU A 24 8.45 -7.45 -1.67
N LYS A 25 8.28 -6.97 -0.45
CA LYS A 25 7.03 -6.38 0.04
C LYS A 25 7.30 -5.01 0.64
N MET A 26 6.38 -4.09 0.41
CA MET A 26 6.36 -2.81 1.06
C MET A 26 6.22 -3.01 2.56
N LYS A 27 7.14 -2.42 3.32
CA LYS A 27 7.14 -2.44 4.79
C LYS A 27 6.43 -1.21 5.34
N GLU A 28 7.16 -0.12 5.50
CA GLU A 28 6.64 1.08 6.16
C GLU A 28 6.27 2.19 5.18
N ARG A 29 7.13 2.45 4.19
CA ARG A 29 6.96 3.52 3.20
C ARG A 29 7.12 3.05 1.78
N ALA A 30 6.34 3.67 0.90
CA ALA A 30 6.36 3.37 -0.53
C ALA A 30 7.65 3.85 -1.21
N ASN A 31 8.26 4.95 -0.76
CA ASN A 31 9.52 5.45 -1.34
C ASN A 31 10.66 4.41 -1.27
N GLU A 32 10.88 3.79 -0.11
CA GLU A 32 11.89 2.75 0.08
C GLU A 32 11.58 1.53 -0.78
N TYR A 33 10.33 1.07 -0.77
CA TYR A 33 9.87 -0.05 -1.59
C TYR A 33 10.09 0.22 -3.09
N THR A 34 9.73 1.41 -3.58
CA THR A 34 9.91 1.79 -4.99
C THR A 34 11.39 1.83 -5.38
N TYR A 35 12.26 2.32 -4.50
CA TYR A 35 13.70 2.31 -4.74
C TYR A 35 14.23 0.87 -4.89
N GLN A 36 13.92 -0.01 -3.93
CA GLN A 36 14.33 -1.42 -3.96
C GLN A 36 13.79 -2.16 -5.19
N PHE A 37 12.52 -1.95 -5.52
CA PHE A 37 11.90 -2.53 -6.69
C PHE A 37 12.60 -2.08 -7.98
N SER A 38 12.84 -0.78 -8.14
CA SER A 38 13.47 -0.23 -9.35
C SER A 38 14.89 -0.74 -9.57
N TYR A 39 15.64 -0.97 -8.48
CA TYR A 39 16.97 -1.52 -8.53
C TYR A 39 16.97 -2.97 -9.06
N LEU A 40 16.07 -3.81 -8.54
CA LEU A 40 15.93 -5.20 -8.99
C LEU A 40 15.36 -5.28 -10.41
N ALA A 41 14.35 -4.47 -10.72
CA ALA A 41 13.69 -4.47 -12.04
C ALA A 41 14.65 -4.10 -13.19
N LYS A 42 15.61 -3.20 -12.95
CA LYS A 42 16.66 -2.83 -13.93
C LYS A 42 17.51 -4.03 -14.39
N GLN A 43 17.63 -5.06 -13.56
CA GLN A 43 18.47 -6.23 -13.85
C GLN A 43 17.74 -7.27 -14.71
N MET A 44 16.41 -7.18 -14.86
CA MET A 44 15.59 -8.25 -15.44
C MET A 44 15.08 -7.98 -16.86
N GLY A 45 15.20 -6.75 -17.36
CA GLY A 45 14.76 -6.39 -18.72
C GLY A 45 13.25 -6.50 -18.96
N TYR A 46 12.42 -6.48 -17.90
CA TYR A 46 10.97 -6.62 -18.01
C TYR A 46 10.33 -5.39 -18.67
N ASN A 47 9.28 -5.64 -19.46
CA ASN A 47 8.41 -4.56 -19.95
C ASN A 47 7.51 -4.00 -18.83
N ASP A 48 6.87 -2.85 -19.07
CA ASP A 48 6.03 -2.18 -18.08
C ASP A 48 4.91 -3.08 -17.54
N ALA A 49 4.24 -3.85 -18.40
CA ALA A 49 3.15 -4.73 -17.98
C ALA A 49 3.61 -5.77 -16.96
N ALA A 50 4.74 -6.44 -17.21
CA ALA A 50 5.32 -7.41 -16.29
C ALA A 50 5.79 -6.75 -14.98
N GLN A 51 6.42 -5.56 -15.08
CA GLN A 51 6.83 -4.81 -13.90
C GLN A 51 5.63 -4.39 -13.04
N ILE A 52 4.53 -3.93 -13.65
CA ILE A 52 3.31 -3.52 -12.92
C ILE A 52 2.70 -4.71 -12.16
N VAL A 53 2.63 -5.89 -12.79
CA VAL A 53 2.11 -7.10 -12.12
C VAL A 53 2.95 -7.44 -10.89
N ALA A 54 4.28 -7.41 -11.02
CA ALA A 54 5.17 -7.71 -9.91
C ALA A 54 5.15 -6.63 -8.82
N PHE A 55 5.09 -5.36 -9.21
CA PHE A 55 5.02 -4.22 -8.29
C PHE A 55 3.73 -4.27 -7.45
N LYS A 56 2.57 -4.51 -8.08
CA LYS A 56 1.29 -4.65 -7.37
C LYS A 56 1.32 -5.75 -6.31
N ARG A 57 2.06 -6.84 -6.54
CA ARG A 57 2.16 -7.97 -5.60
C ARG A 57 2.84 -7.59 -4.29
N GLY A 58 3.81 -6.67 -4.33
CA GLY A 58 4.52 -6.21 -3.13
C GLY A 58 3.80 -5.10 -2.36
N LEU A 59 2.73 -4.52 -2.91
CA LEU A 59 1.98 -3.44 -2.27
C LEU A 59 0.84 -3.94 -1.37
N PRO A 60 0.46 -3.16 -0.34
CA PRO A 60 -0.79 -3.39 0.38
C PRO A 60 -1.99 -3.27 -0.55
N LYS A 61 -2.97 -4.18 -0.42
CA LYS A 61 -4.16 -4.22 -1.29
C LYS A 61 -4.94 -2.91 -1.30
N SER A 62 -5.01 -2.21 -0.17
CA SER A 62 -5.68 -0.90 -0.05
C SER A 62 -5.02 0.16 -0.93
N LEU A 63 -3.69 0.16 -0.99
CA LEU A 63 -2.92 1.09 -1.82
C LEU A 63 -3.09 0.77 -3.31
N VAL A 64 -3.05 -0.51 -3.68
CA VAL A 64 -3.32 -0.96 -5.07
C VAL A 64 -4.69 -0.50 -5.50
N LEU A 65 -5.73 -0.75 -4.69
CA LEU A 65 -7.09 -0.34 -5.00
C LEU A 65 -7.18 1.18 -5.19
N LYS A 66 -6.58 1.96 -4.28
CA LYS A 66 -6.59 3.43 -4.35
C LYS A 66 -5.99 3.96 -5.65
N ILE A 67 -4.86 3.39 -6.09
CA ILE A 67 -4.20 3.75 -7.36
C ILE A 67 -5.08 3.36 -8.57
N MET A 68 -5.72 2.19 -8.54
CA MET A 68 -6.58 1.75 -9.65
C MET A 68 -7.85 2.58 -9.80
N THR A 69 -8.37 3.15 -8.71
CA THR A 69 -9.62 3.91 -8.68
C THR A 69 -9.41 5.43 -8.70
N GLN A 70 -8.21 5.91 -9.05
CA GLN A 70 -7.98 7.34 -9.21
C GLN A 70 -8.79 7.88 -10.42
N PRO A 71 -9.30 9.12 -10.38
CA PRO A 71 -10.16 9.67 -11.42
C PRO A 71 -9.47 9.77 -12.79
N GLU A 72 -8.14 9.86 -12.82
CA GLU A 72 -7.32 9.83 -14.03
C GLU A 72 -7.25 8.43 -14.68
N GLY A 73 -7.81 7.42 -14.02
CA GLY A 73 -7.74 6.02 -14.43
C GLY A 73 -6.47 5.32 -13.94
N ALA A 74 -6.45 3.98 -14.08
CA ALA A 74 -5.31 3.17 -13.65
C ALA A 74 -4.07 3.48 -14.49
N PRO A 75 -2.89 3.72 -13.87
CA PRO A 75 -1.67 3.97 -14.63
C PRO A 75 -1.28 2.79 -15.52
N SER A 76 -0.67 3.08 -16.66
CA SER A 76 -0.29 2.09 -17.68
C SER A 76 1.20 1.77 -17.73
N ASN A 77 2.05 2.58 -17.08
CA ASN A 77 3.50 2.38 -16.99
C ASN A 77 3.97 2.27 -15.55
N ILE A 78 5.12 1.63 -15.31
CA ILE A 78 5.62 1.37 -13.96
C ILE A 78 5.97 2.66 -13.21
N LYS A 79 6.45 3.68 -13.92
CA LYS A 79 6.88 4.95 -13.32
C LYS A 79 5.69 5.66 -12.67
N ASP A 80 4.56 5.73 -13.35
CA ASP A 80 3.34 6.35 -12.84
C ASP A 80 2.74 5.52 -11.69
N TRP A 81 2.84 4.18 -11.77
CA TRP A 81 2.50 3.31 -10.65
C TRP A 81 3.34 3.59 -9.39
N MET A 82 4.65 3.75 -9.54
CA MET A 82 5.55 4.07 -8.43
C MET A 82 5.26 5.46 -7.85
N ASN A 83 5.07 6.47 -8.69
CA ASN A 83 4.75 7.83 -8.27
C ASN A 83 3.41 7.87 -7.51
N ALA A 84 2.38 7.21 -8.03
CA ALA A 84 1.08 7.13 -7.37
C ALA A 84 1.18 6.41 -6.01
N ALA A 85 1.96 5.31 -5.93
CA ALA A 85 2.18 4.61 -4.67
C ALA A 85 2.84 5.50 -3.61
N ILE A 86 3.85 6.30 -3.99
CA ILE A 86 4.48 7.27 -3.10
C ILE A 86 3.46 8.32 -2.65
N LEU A 87 2.76 8.96 -3.59
CA LEU A 87 1.81 10.02 -3.32
C LEU A 87 0.72 9.58 -2.32
N PHE A 88 0.07 8.45 -2.59
CA PHE A 88 -1.01 7.97 -1.73
C PHE A 88 -0.50 7.49 -0.37
N ASN A 89 0.64 6.79 -0.32
CA ASN A 89 1.21 6.36 0.96
C ASN A 89 1.62 7.55 1.84
N GLU A 90 2.31 8.55 1.28
CA GLU A 90 2.72 9.75 2.01
C GLU A 90 1.51 10.53 2.52
N SER A 91 0.49 10.74 1.67
CA SER A 91 -0.75 11.41 2.09
C SER A 91 -1.44 10.71 3.25
N PHE A 92 -1.46 9.37 3.24
CA PHE A 92 -2.03 8.58 4.32
C PHE A 92 -1.21 8.71 5.61
N LYS A 93 0.12 8.64 5.53
CA LYS A 93 1.01 8.82 6.68
C LYS A 93 0.86 10.21 7.30
N GLN A 94 0.77 11.25 6.47
CA GLN A 94 0.55 12.61 6.92
C GLN A 94 -0.81 12.78 7.62
N ALA A 95 -1.88 12.19 7.08
CA ALA A 95 -3.19 12.20 7.73
C ALA A 95 -3.18 11.47 9.08
N GLN A 96 -2.48 10.34 9.19
CA GLN A 96 -2.30 9.63 10.46
C GLN A 96 -1.53 10.46 11.48
N GLU A 97 -0.49 11.17 11.06
CA GLU A 97 0.29 12.04 11.93
C GLU A 97 -0.53 13.22 12.43
N TYR A 98 -1.26 13.88 11.53
CA TYR A 98 -2.18 14.97 11.88
C TYR A 98 -3.30 14.52 12.83
N GLY A 99 -3.89 13.35 12.62
CA GLY A 99 -4.88 12.79 13.54
C GLY A 99 -4.31 12.59 14.95
N LYS A 100 -3.06 12.12 15.06
CA LYS A 100 -2.37 11.96 16.34
C LYS A 100 -2.09 13.30 17.03
N THR A 101 -1.77 14.36 16.28
CA THR A 101 -1.57 15.69 16.89
C THR A 101 -2.91 16.29 17.31
N TRP A 102 -3.97 16.16 16.51
CA TRP A 102 -5.32 16.57 16.89
C TRP A 102 -5.84 15.89 18.15
N ASP A 103 -5.65 14.58 18.28
CA ASP A 103 -6.08 13.83 19.46
C ASP A 103 -5.33 14.23 20.74
N LYS A 104 -4.07 14.69 20.60
CA LYS A 104 -3.25 15.22 21.70
C LYS A 104 -3.67 16.63 22.09
N ASP A 105 -3.85 17.51 21.10
CA ASP A 105 -4.14 18.93 21.31
C ASP A 105 -5.58 19.14 21.80
N ASN A 106 -6.52 18.31 21.33
CA ASN A 106 -7.94 18.42 21.68
C ASN A 106 -8.41 17.40 22.73
N GLY A 107 -7.48 16.73 23.40
CA GLY A 107 -7.73 15.82 24.52
C GLY A 107 -8.80 14.76 24.22
N ARG A 108 -8.40 13.60 23.68
CA ARG A 108 -9.20 12.35 23.53
C ARG A 108 -10.69 12.55 23.79
N LYS A 109 -11.48 12.94 22.78
CA LYS A 109 -12.93 12.78 22.88
C LYS A 109 -13.20 11.28 23.04
N LEU A 110 -13.44 10.86 24.29
CA LEU A 110 -13.84 9.51 24.62
C LEU A 110 -15.02 9.18 23.71
N HIS A 111 -14.85 8.10 22.94
CA HIS A 111 -15.86 7.47 22.11
C HIS A 111 -17.25 7.65 22.75
N GLN A 112 -18.05 8.59 22.22
CA GLN A 112 -19.45 8.70 22.59
C GLN A 112 -20.09 7.42 22.08
N ASN A 113 -20.17 6.44 22.98
CA ASN A 113 -20.93 5.22 22.78
C ASN A 113 -22.29 5.67 22.26
N PHE A 114 -22.58 5.40 20.98
CA PHE A 114 -23.92 5.47 20.45
C PHE A 114 -24.75 4.53 21.31
N ARG A 115 -25.43 5.09 22.32
CA ARG A 115 -26.50 4.43 23.04
C ARG A 115 -27.52 4.06 21.97
N LYS A 116 -27.54 2.78 21.59
CA LYS A 116 -28.68 2.17 20.91
C LYS A 116 -29.90 2.58 21.74
N LYS A 117 -30.84 3.30 21.12
CA LYS A 117 -32.14 3.54 21.72
C LYS A 117 -32.79 2.17 21.88
N GLU A 118 -32.78 1.65 23.09
CA GLU A 118 -33.62 0.53 23.51
C GLU A 118 -35.09 0.96 23.38
N ASP A 119 -35.76 0.26 22.48
CA ASP A 119 -37.10 -0.31 22.59
C ASP A 119 -38.32 0.60 22.82
N PHE A 120 -38.97 0.89 21.68
CA PHE A 120 -40.37 0.53 21.40
C PHE A 120 -41.38 0.63 22.54
N ALA A 121 -42.05 1.79 22.65
CA ALA A 121 -43.35 1.89 23.30
C ALA A 121 -44.39 2.40 22.30
N ILE A 122 -44.85 1.52 21.40
CA ILE A 122 -46.11 1.73 20.69
C ILE A 122 -47.23 1.48 21.70
N LYS A 123 -47.86 2.55 22.19
CA LYS A 123 -49.11 2.46 22.94
C LYS A 123 -50.18 1.89 22.01
N GLN A 124 -50.72 0.72 22.37
CA GLN A 124 -51.95 0.18 21.81
C GLN A 124 -53.12 1.11 22.16
N ILE A 125 -53.95 1.39 21.16
CA ILE A 125 -55.27 2.00 21.29
C ILE A 125 -56.23 0.87 21.68
N SER A 126 -57.02 1.06 22.74
CA SER A 126 -58.23 0.27 22.95
C SER A 126 -59.38 1.24 23.16
N ASP A 127 -60.23 1.34 22.13
CA ASP A 127 -61.57 1.88 22.26
C ASP A 127 -62.44 0.83 22.96
N GLY A 128 -63.28 1.29 23.88
CA GLY A 128 -64.19 0.44 24.64
C GLY A 128 -65.05 1.27 25.60
N ASP A 129 -66.05 1.95 25.06
CA ASP A 129 -67.47 1.85 25.45
C ASP A 129 -68.36 2.62 24.44
#